data_AF-A0A1Q6HGI1-F1
#
_entry.id   AF-A0A1Q6HGI1-F1
#
_cell.length_a   1.000
_cell.length_b   1.000
_cell.length_c   1.000
_cell.angle_alpha   90.00
_cell.angle_beta   90.00
_cell.angle_gamma   90.00
#
_symmetry.space_group_name_H-M   'P 1'
#
loop_
_entity.id
_entity.type
_entity.pdbx_description
1 polymer ?
#
loop_
_entity_poly.entity_id
_entity_poly.type
_entity_poly.pdbx_seq_one_letter_code
_entity_poly.pdbx_strand_id
1 'polypeptide(L)'
;MANDNYLFELASKLLEQETSEEMAEIKRMIYRRIATESDIKLSRIPAPMNITEIGGYFNLLMKLNQQEMLRQTLASILGLPMQPPTE
;
A
#
# COMPACT_ATOMS: atom_id res chain seq x y z
N MET A 1 6.56 -42.78 16.35
CA MET A 1 7.88 -43.10 15.75
C MET A 1 7.96 -42.77 14.27
N ALA A 2 7.10 -43.27 13.37
CA ALA A 2 7.15 -42.86 11.94
C ALA A 2 6.61 -41.43 11.69
N ASN A 3 5.58 -41.01 12.42
CA ASN A 3 4.93 -39.71 12.24
C ASN A 3 5.77 -38.54 12.80
N ASP A 4 6.53 -38.78 13.87
CA ASP A 4 7.39 -37.76 14.51
C ASP A 4 8.58 -37.41 13.62
N ASN A 5 9.15 -38.40 12.92
CA ASN A 5 10.21 -38.18 11.94
C ASN A 5 9.71 -37.39 10.72
N TYR A 6 8.49 -37.65 10.25
CA TYR A 6 7.90 -36.90 9.14
C TYR A 6 7.66 -35.42 9.51
N LEU A 7 7.14 -35.16 10.72
CA LEU A 7 6.97 -33.79 11.22
C LEU A 7 8.31 -33.06 11.39
N PHE A 8 9.34 -33.76 11.87
CA PHE A 8 10.68 -33.19 12.01
C PHE A 8 11.29 -32.87 10.63
N GLU A 9 11.12 -33.75 9.65
CA GLU A 9 11.61 -33.54 8.28
C GLU A 9 10.86 -32.38 7.58
N LEU A 10 9.54 -32.28 7.77
CA LEU A 10 8.73 -31.17 7.25
C LEU A 10 9.13 -29.83 7.88
N ALA A 11 9.33 -29.81 9.20
CA ALA A 11 9.78 -28.62 9.92
C ALA A 11 11.20 -28.20 9.47
N SER A 12 12.08 -29.17 9.23
CA SER A 12 13.43 -28.91 8.71
C SER A 12 13.38 -28.30 7.31
N LYS A 13 12.55 -28.85 6.41
CA LYS A 13 12.35 -28.30 5.05
C LYS A 13 11.76 -26.89 5.06
N LEU A 14 10.82 -26.60 5.96
CA LEU A 14 10.26 -25.25 6.14
C LEU A 14 11.33 -24.27 6.63
N LEU A 15 12.16 -24.68 7.59
CA LEU A 15 13.26 -23.85 8.09
C LEU A 15 14.34 -23.61 7.03
N GLU A 16 14.69 -24.62 6.23
CA GLU A 16 15.61 -24.47 5.08
C GLU A 16 15.05 -23.49 4.03
N GLN A 17 13.74 -23.56 3.76
CA GLN A 17 13.08 -22.64 2.84
C GLN A 17 13.07 -21.19 3.37
N GLU A 18 12.85 -20.99 4.66
CA GLU A 18 12.89 -19.65 5.27
C GLU A 18 14.31 -19.07 5.41
N THR A 19 15.33 -19.95 5.47
CA THR A 19 16.74 -19.56 5.62
C THR A 19 17.50 -19.48 4.29
N SER A 20 16.86 -19.83 3.18
CA SER A 20 17.42 -19.64 1.83
C SER A 20 17.90 -18.20 1.61
N GLU A 21 19.04 -18.04 0.94
CA GLU A 21 19.62 -16.73 0.60
C GLU A 21 18.64 -15.84 -0.15
N GLU A 22 17.85 -16.41 -1.07
CA GLU A 22 16.82 -15.68 -1.81
C GLU A 22 15.77 -15.06 -0.88
N MET A 23 15.34 -15.81 0.15
CA MET A 23 14.36 -15.33 1.12
C MET A 23 14.94 -14.25 2.03
N ALA A 24 16.23 -14.37 2.37
CA ALA A 24 16.95 -13.34 3.11
C ALA A 24 17.09 -12.05 2.30
N GLU A 25 17.34 -12.12 0.99
CA GLU A 25 17.38 -10.96 0.10
C GLU A 25 16.03 -10.28 -0.03
N ILE A 26 14.95 -11.06 -0.25
CA ILE A 26 13.58 -10.53 -0.30
C ILE A 26 13.23 -9.83 1.02
N LYS A 27 13.56 -10.44 2.16
CA LYS A 27 13.31 -9.87 3.48
C LYS A 27 14.08 -8.55 3.69
N ARG A 28 15.35 -8.49 3.29
CA ARG A 28 16.13 -7.23 3.31
C ARG A 28 15.52 -6.17 2.41
N MET A 29 15.03 -6.53 1.22
CA MET A 29 14.35 -5.60 0.31
C MET A 29 13.06 -5.04 0.93
N ILE A 30 12.25 -5.88 1.58
CA ILE A 30 11.04 -5.47 2.28
C ILE A 30 11.38 -4.54 3.44
N TYR A 31 12.35 -4.89 4.29
CA TYR A 31 12.77 -4.02 5.40
C TYR A 31 13.34 -2.69 4.93
N ARG A 32 14.12 -2.70 3.84
CA ARG A 32 14.59 -1.47 3.21
C ARG A 32 13.43 -0.61 2.76
N ARG A 33 12.41 -1.20 2.15
CA ARG A 33 11.20 -0.51 1.71
C ARG A 33 10.43 0.09 2.89
N ILE A 34 10.21 -0.68 3.97
CA ILE A 34 9.55 -0.19 5.18
C ILE A 34 10.33 0.96 5.82
N ALA A 35 11.66 0.87 5.87
CA ALA A 35 12.50 1.92 6.43
C ALA A 35 12.58 3.18 5.53
N THR A 36 12.37 3.03 4.21
CA THR A 36 12.48 4.12 3.23
C THR A 36 11.13 4.78 2.94
N GLU A 37 10.03 4.03 2.98
CA GLU A 37 8.69 4.58 2.88
C GLU A 37 8.38 5.32 4.18
N SER A 38 8.54 6.64 4.18
CA SER A 38 8.04 7.49 5.25
C SER A 38 6.51 7.42 5.33
N ASP A 39 5.94 7.45 6.53
CA ASP A 39 4.47 7.51 6.77
C ASP A 39 3.77 8.65 6.00
N ILE A 40 4.54 9.67 5.57
CA ILE A 40 4.06 10.75 4.73
C ILE A 40 4.09 10.30 3.27
N LYS A 41 2.93 9.84 2.77
CA LYS A 41 2.76 9.64 1.32
C LYS A 41 2.69 10.99 0.63
N LEU A 42 3.50 11.16 -0.41
CA LEU A 42 3.42 12.34 -1.25
C LEU A 42 2.04 12.42 -1.89
N SER A 43 1.50 13.64 -1.95
CA SER A 43 0.29 13.93 -2.71
C SER A 43 0.50 13.51 -4.17
N ARG A 44 -0.52 12.90 -4.77
CA ARG A 44 -0.48 12.44 -6.17
C ARG A 44 -1.04 13.48 -7.15
N ILE A 45 -1.36 14.68 -6.66
CA ILE A 45 -1.82 15.80 -7.45
C ILE A 45 -0.72 16.86 -7.58
N PRO A 46 -0.73 17.69 -8.65
CA PRO A 46 0.15 18.85 -8.71
C PRO A 46 -0.10 19.79 -7.53
N ALA A 47 0.92 20.56 -7.16
CA ALA A 47 0.78 21.60 -6.17
C ALA A 47 -0.30 22.60 -6.62
N PRO A 48 -1.26 22.96 -5.74
CA PRO A 48 -2.26 23.96 -6.07
C PRO A 48 -1.62 25.30 -6.44
N MET A 49 -2.11 25.94 -7.48
CA MET A 49 -1.70 27.28 -7.90
C MET A 49 -2.22 28.37 -6.94
N ASN A 50 -3.28 28.10 -6.18
CA ASN A 50 -3.84 29.04 -5.21
C ASN A 50 -4.48 28.33 -4.00
N ILE A 51 -4.62 29.07 -2.89
CA ILE A 51 -5.14 28.55 -1.61
C ILE A 51 -6.57 28.02 -1.71
N THR A 52 -7.34 28.41 -2.72
CA THR A 52 -8.76 28.03 -2.89
C THR A 52 -8.99 26.87 -3.85
N GLU A 53 -8.00 26.47 -4.64
CA GLU A 53 -8.19 25.56 -5.77
C GLU A 53 -8.75 24.19 -5.35
N ILE A 54 -8.16 23.60 -4.29
CA ILE A 54 -8.64 22.32 -3.73
C ILE A 54 -10.07 22.44 -3.20
N GLY A 55 -10.37 23.54 -2.49
CA GLY A 55 -11.73 23.80 -2.00
C GLY A 55 -12.73 23.99 -3.15
N GLY A 56 -12.30 24.61 -4.26
CA GLY A 56 -13.09 24.78 -5.47
C GLY A 56 -13.48 23.44 -6.10
N TYR A 57 -12.51 22.54 -6.31
CA TYR A 57 -12.78 21.20 -6.82
C TYR A 57 -13.69 20.39 -5.89
N PHE A 58 -13.44 20.43 -4.58
CA PHE A 58 -14.28 19.76 -3.59
C PHE A 58 -15.74 20.25 -3.68
N ASN A 59 -15.95 21.56 -3.67
CA ASN A 59 -17.28 22.16 -3.75
C ASN A 59 -17.99 21.85 -5.08
N LEU A 60 -17.25 21.85 -6.19
CA LEU A 60 -17.79 21.52 -7.50
C LEU A 60 -18.30 20.08 -7.55
N LEU A 61 -17.48 19.12 -7.10
CA LEU A 61 -17.85 17.69 -7.12
C LEU A 61 -19.02 17.39 -6.19
N MET A 62 -19.06 18.03 -5.02
CA MET A 62 -20.20 18.00 -4.10
C MET A 62 -21.48 18.52 -4.79
N LYS A 63 -21.40 19.68 -5.46
CA LYS A 63 -22.55 20.30 -6.15
C LYS A 63 -23.07 19.46 -7.32
N LEU A 64 -22.18 18.76 -8.01
CA LEU A 64 -22.52 17.86 -9.13
C LEU A 64 -22.93 16.45 -8.66
N ASN A 65 -22.94 16.19 -7.35
CA ASN A 65 -23.21 14.88 -6.74
C ASN A 65 -22.32 13.74 -7.31
N GLN A 66 -21.07 14.05 -7.66
CA GLN A 66 -20.09 13.10 -8.22
C GLN A 66 -19.31 12.42 -7.09
N GLN A 67 -19.97 11.58 -6.28
CA GLN A 67 -19.41 10.97 -5.07
C GLN A 67 -18.15 10.13 -5.35
N GLU A 68 -18.15 9.37 -6.44
CA GLU A 68 -16.99 8.53 -6.81
C GLU A 68 -15.77 9.39 -7.17
N MET A 69 -16.00 10.44 -7.98
CA MET A 69 -14.94 11.37 -8.38
C MET A 69 -14.41 12.16 -7.18
N LEU A 70 -15.29 12.54 -6.24
CA LEU A 70 -14.91 13.17 -4.98
C LEU A 70 -13.99 12.25 -4.16
N ARG A 71 -14.35 10.97 -4.02
CA ARG A 71 -13.55 9.98 -3.31
C ARG A 71 -12.16 9.80 -3.94
N GLN A 72 -12.10 9.68 -5.26
CA GLN A 72 -10.84 9.56 -6.00
C GLN A 72 -9.95 10.81 -5.86
N THR A 73 -10.57 11.99 -5.90
CA THR A 73 -9.87 13.28 -5.73
C THR A 73 -9.25 13.37 -4.33
N LEU A 74 -10.03 13.06 -3.28
CA LEU A 74 -9.54 13.05 -1.89
C LEU A 74 -8.43 12.00 -1.68
N ALA A 75 -8.60 10.79 -2.22
CA ALA A 75 -7.56 9.76 -2.16
C ALA A 75 -6.25 10.22 -2.80
N SER A 76 -6.34 10.91 -3.95
CA SER A 76 -5.17 11.46 -4.65
C SER A 76 -4.49 12.59 -3.87
N ILE A 77 -5.28 13.49 -3.26
CA ILE A 77 -4.78 14.56 -2.38
C ILE A 77 -3.99 13.97 -1.21
N LEU A 78 -4.53 12.92 -0.57
CA LEU A 78 -3.94 12.25 0.59
C LEU A 78 -2.85 11.22 0.24
N GLY A 79 -2.52 11.04 -1.05
CA GLY A 79 -1.52 10.06 -1.49
C GLY A 79 -1.94 8.59 -1.30
N LEU A 80 -3.23 8.33 -1.08
CA LEU A 80 -3.79 6.99 -0.92
C LEU A 80 -3.86 6.26 -2.28
N PRO A 81 -3.74 4.92 -2.29
CA PRO A 81 -3.98 4.14 -3.50
C PRO A 81 -5.42 4.35 -3.99
N MET A 82 -5.59 4.39 -5.31
CA MET A 82 -6.91 4.54 -5.92
C MET A 82 -7.75 3.31 -5.59
N GLN A 83 -8.91 3.54 -4.97
CA GLN A 83 -9.85 2.47 -4.67
C GLN A 83 -10.68 2.16 -5.92
N PRO A 84 -10.94 0.87 -6.23
CA PRO A 84 -11.82 0.50 -7.33
C PRO A 84 -13.25 1.03 -7.07
N PRO A 85 -14.07 1.22 -8.12
CA PRO A 85 -15.46 1.62 -7.97
C PRO A 85 -16.17 0.66 -7.02
N THR A 86 -16.89 1.20 -6.03
CA THR A 86 -17.84 0.40 -5.26
C THR A 86 -19.10 0.22 -6.11
N GLU A 87 -19.44 -1.03 -6.43
CA GLU A 87 -20.68 -1.43 -7.10
C GLU A 87 -21.92 -1.06 -6.27
#